data_AF-A0AAN6HEB0-F1
#
_entry.id   AF-A0AAN6HEB0-F1
#
_cell.length_a   1.000
_cell.length_b   1.000
_cell.length_c   1.000
_cell.angle_alpha   90.00
_cell.angle_beta   90.00
_cell.angle_gamma   90.00
#
_symmetry.space_group_name_H-M   'P 1'
#
loop_
_entity.id
_entity.type
_entity.pdbx_description
1 polymer ?
#
loop_
_entity_poly.entity_id
_entity_poly.type
_entity_poly.pdbx_seq_one_letter_code
_entity_poly.pdbx_strand_id
1 'polypeptide(L)' 'MKLLTLAATALLSATHVVARSSLFGTNTDISPNVDGSLSVPGDNPLQHCQDPKDDILTIESVDLSPNPPKA' A
#
# COMPACT_ATOMS: atom_id res chain seq x y z
N MET A 1 -21.24 -19.15 44.46
CA MET A 1 -19.89 -18.65 44.09
C MET A 1 -19.45 -19.33 42.80
N LYS A 2 -18.73 -18.59 41.94
CA LYS A 2 -17.89 -19.11 40.84
C LYS A 2 -18.56 -19.65 39.56
N LEU A 3 -19.45 -18.92 38.89
CA LEU A 3 -19.72 -19.19 37.46
C LEU A 3 -19.97 -17.93 36.59
N LEU A 4 -19.73 -16.72 37.10
CA LEU A 4 -20.01 -15.47 36.36
C LEU A 4 -18.77 -14.65 35.99
N THR A 5 -17.56 -15.16 36.27
CA THR A 5 -16.31 -14.35 36.18
C THR A 5 -15.39 -14.74 35.02
N LEU A 6 -15.86 -15.50 34.03
CA LEU A 6 -15.01 -15.99 32.92
C LEU A 6 -15.38 -15.49 31.51
N ALA A 7 -16.32 -14.55 31.38
CA ALA A 7 -16.80 -14.09 30.06
C ALA A 7 -16.38 -12.65 29.70
N ALA A 8 -15.50 -12.01 30.47
CA ALA A 8 -15.23 -10.57 30.33
C ALA A 8 -13.85 -10.17 29.76
N THR A 9 -12.95 -11.11 29.45
CA THR A 9 -11.57 -10.77 29.04
C THR A 9 -11.18 -11.13 27.61
N ALA A 10 -12.09 -11.68 26.79
CA ALA A 10 -11.76 -12.14 25.43
C ALA A 10 -12.09 -11.14 24.29
N LEU A 11 -12.54 -9.92 24.60
CA LEU A 11 -13.02 -8.96 23.59
C LEU A 11 -12.07 -7.78 23.32
N LEU A 12 -10.81 -7.82 23.78
CA LEU A 12 -9.89 -6.68 23.72
C LEU A 12 -8.64 -6.89 22.83
N SER A 13 -8.77 -7.63 21.73
CA SER A 13 -7.64 -7.85 20.81
C SER A 13 -8.09 -7.98 19.35
N ALA A 14 -8.76 -6.95 18.83
CA ALA A 14 -8.91 -6.75 17.39
C ALA A 14 -9.07 -5.26 17.01
N THR A 15 -8.25 -4.37 17.57
CA THR A 15 -8.06 -3.05 16.96
C THR A 15 -6.98 -3.19 15.89
N HIS A 16 -7.37 -3.64 14.71
CA HIS A 16 -6.57 -3.42 13.51
C HIS A 16 -6.47 -1.90 13.33
N VAL A 17 -5.25 -1.36 13.37
CA VAL A 17 -4.99 0.00 12.91
C VAL A 17 -5.18 -0.04 11.40
N VAL A 18 -6.38 0.32 10.93
CA VAL A 18 -6.54 0.75 9.54
C VAL A 18 -5.87 2.13 9.47
N ALA A 19 -4.82 2.24 8.65
CA ALA A 19 -4.23 3.54 8.33
C ALA A 19 -5.36 4.44 7.80
N ARG A 20 -5.70 5.47 8.57
CA ARG A 20 -6.73 6.43 8.20
C ARG A 20 -6.13 7.36 7.14
N SER A 21 -6.64 7.24 5.92
CA SER A 21 -6.43 8.23 4.87
C SER A 21 -6.79 9.62 5.39
N SER A 22 -5.91 10.59 5.13
CA SER A 22 -6.03 11.97 5.59
C SER A 22 -7.36 12.59 5.14
N LEU A 23 -8.11 13.16 6.09
CA LEU A 23 -9.40 13.84 5.85
C LEU A 23 -9.25 15.23 5.19
N PHE A 24 -8.03 15.74 5.00
CA PHE A 24 -7.76 17.04 4.37
C PHE A 24 -6.58 17.03 3.39
N GLY A 25 -6.11 15.85 2.99
CA GLY A 25 -5.26 15.70 1.83
C GLY A 25 -6.14 15.33 0.64
N THR A 26 -5.95 15.96 -0.51
CA THR A 26 -6.42 15.43 -1.78
C THR A 26 -5.91 13.99 -1.92
N ASN A 27 -6.72 13.01 -1.53
CA ASN A 27 -6.49 11.62 -1.86
C ASN A 27 -6.75 11.54 -3.36
N THR A 28 -5.72 11.76 -4.17
CA THR A 28 -5.67 11.09 -5.47
C THR A 28 -5.58 9.61 -5.13
N ASP A 29 -6.73 8.97 -4.96
CA ASP A 29 -6.82 7.52 -4.85
C ASP A 29 -6.19 6.97 -6.14
N ILE A 30 -4.90 6.65 -6.08
CA ILE A 30 -4.21 5.93 -7.13
C ILE A 30 -4.88 4.55 -7.11
N SER A 31 -5.76 4.31 -8.08
CA SER A 31 -6.38 3.00 -8.22
C SER A 31 -5.27 1.96 -8.33
N PRO A 32 -5.39 0.82 -7.63
CA PRO A 32 -4.43 -0.26 -7.75
C PRO A 32 -4.24 -0.60 -9.23
N ASN A 33 -2.99 -0.70 -9.67
CA ASN A 33 -2.64 -1.07 -11.05
C ASN A 33 -2.86 -2.58 -11.24
N VAL A 34 -4.12 -3.02 -11.23
CA VAL A 34 -4.49 -4.45 -11.21
C VAL A 34 -4.10 -5.14 -12.51
N ASP A 35 -4.09 -4.41 -13.63
CA ASP A 35 -3.73 -4.94 -14.96
C ASP A 35 -2.25 -4.81 -15.30
N GLY A 36 -1.46 -4.14 -14.45
CA GLY A 36 -0.03 -3.91 -14.68
C GLY A 36 0.27 -2.83 -15.72
N SER A 37 -0.73 -2.12 -16.26
CA SER A 37 -0.56 -1.10 -17.31
C SER A 37 0.37 0.05 -16.91
N LEU A 38 0.42 0.37 -15.61
CA LEU A 38 1.28 1.42 -15.07
C LEU A 38 2.60 0.87 -14.49
N SER A 39 2.94 -0.41 -14.67
CA SER A 39 4.17 -0.96 -14.10
C SER A 39 5.41 -0.35 -14.76
N VAL A 40 6.42 -0.02 -13.96
CA VAL A 40 7.71 0.47 -14.48
C VAL A 40 8.57 -0.72 -14.93
N PRO A 41 9.14 -0.71 -16.15
CA PRO A 41 9.98 -1.81 -16.62
C PRO A 41 11.19 -2.09 -15.71
N GLY A 42 11.61 -3.35 -15.61
CA GLY A 42 12.77 -3.80 -14.80
C GLY A 42 12.41 -4.54 -13.51
N ASP A 43 13.42 -4.90 -12.71
CA ASP A 43 13.25 -5.57 -11.40
C ASP A 43 13.03 -4.55 -10.27
N ASN A 44 11.80 -4.07 -10.16
CA ASN A 44 11.40 -3.06 -9.17
C ASN A 44 9.91 -3.18 -8.79
N PRO A 45 9.49 -2.61 -7.65
CA PRO A 45 8.10 -2.60 -7.21
C PRO A 45 7.33 -1.34 -7.65
N LEU A 46 7.90 -0.49 -8.51
CA LEU A 46 7.35 0.82 -8.84
C LEU A 46 6.27 0.72 -9.93
N GLN A 47 5.35 1.67 -9.86
CA GLN A 47 4.34 1.92 -10.88
C GLN A 47 4.22 3.43 -11.10
N HIS A 48 3.86 3.83 -12.31
CA HIS A 48 3.44 5.18 -12.60
C HIS A 48 2.16 5.52 -11.82
N CYS A 49 2.02 6.79 -11.43
CA CYS A 49 0.82 7.25 -10.72
C CYS A 49 -0.37 7.41 -11.66
N GLN A 50 -0.11 7.67 -12.95
CA GLN A 50 -1.06 7.92 -14.03
C GLN A 50 -0.43 7.45 -15.36
N ASP A 51 -1.20 7.48 -16.45
CA ASP A 51 -0.71 7.18 -17.81
C ASP A 51 0.46 8.13 -18.18
N PRO A 52 1.69 7.62 -18.38
CA PRO A 52 2.88 8.45 -18.58
C PRO A 52 3.06 8.94 -20.03
N LYS A 53 2.09 8.72 -20.93
CA LYS A 53 2.23 9.07 -22.37
C LYS A 53 2.56 10.55 -22.65
N ASP A 54 2.15 11.43 -21.75
CA ASP A 54 2.32 12.88 -21.86
C ASP A 54 3.50 13.38 -21.00
N ASP A 55 4.23 12.48 -20.33
CA ASP A 55 5.41 12.83 -19.55
C ASP A 55 6.58 13.20 -20.48
N ILE A 56 7.33 14.24 -20.10
CA ILE A 56 8.51 14.70 -20.85
C ILE A 56 9.64 13.66 -20.78
N LEU A 57 9.68 12.86 -19.70
CA LEU A 57 10.70 11.87 -19.44
C LEU A 57 10.10 10.48 -19.43
N THR A 58 10.73 9.57 -20.17
CA THR A 58 10.40 8.15 -20.18
C THR A 58 11.30 7.41 -19.19
N ILE A 59 10.70 6.58 -18.34
CA ILE A 59 11.44 5.65 -17.48
C ILE A 59 11.68 4.38 -18.29
N GLU A 60 12.87 4.24 -18.86
CA GLU A 60 13.24 3.07 -19.68
C GLU A 60 13.29 1.77 -18.86
N SER A 61 13.91 1.81 -17.67
CA SER A 61 13.90 0.70 -16.70
C SER A 61 14.39 1.13 -15.33
N VAL A 62 14.01 0.37 -14.31
CA VAL A 62 14.54 0.45 -12.96
C VAL A 62 14.84 -0.97 -12.47
N ASP A 63 16.09 -1.21 -12.08
CA ASP A 63 16.53 -2.45 -11.45
C ASP A 63 17.06 -2.15 -10.06
N LEU A 64 16.40 -2.68 -9.03
CA LEU A 64 16.80 -2.48 -7.63
C LEU A 64 17.58 -3.69 -7.12
N SER A 65 18.68 -3.44 -6.40
CA SER A 65 19.43 -4.49 -5.71
C SER A 65 19.90 -4.02 -4.33
N PRO A 66 19.42 -4.62 -3.23
CA PRO A 66 18.40 -5.68 -3.19
C PRO A 66 17.00 -5.18 -3.57
N ASN A 67 16.16 -6.07 -4.10
CA ASN A 67 14.72 -5.85 -4.29
C ASN A 67 13.93 -6.84 -3.40
N PRO A 68 13.29 -6.41 -2.30
CA PRO A 68 13.12 -5.03 -1.85
C PRO A 68 14.41 -4.42 -1.23
N PRO A 69 14.54 -3.08 -1.25
CA PRO A 69 15.66 -2.38 -0.63
C PRO A 69 15.79 -2.68 0.87
N LYS A 70 17.03 -2.81 1.35
CA LYS A 70 17.33 -2.97 2.79
C LYS A 70 17.52 -1.58 3.43
N ALA A 71 16.96 -1.39 4.62
CA ALA A 71 17.11 -0.18 5.44
C ALA A 71 18.34 -0.27 6.34
#